data_AF-A0A8T4Q0K3-F1
#
_entry.id   AF-A0A8T4Q0K3-F1
#
_cell.length_a   1.000
_cell.length_b   1.000
_cell.length_c   1.000
_cell.angle_alpha   90.00
_cell.angle_beta   90.00
_cell.angle_gamma   90.00
#
_symmetry.space_group_name_H-M   'P 1'
#
loop_
_entity.id
_entity.type
_entity.pdbx_description
1 polymer ?
#
loop_
_entity_poly.entity_id
_entity_poly.type
_entity_poly.pdbx_seq_one_letter_code
_entity_poly.pdbx_strand_id
1 'polypeptide(L)'
;LALISEIGDKTQLVILGLALKYRARFKIFFGAFLAHSFIDGISILVGTFFSFSLPNELISKAVGILFISLGIYVLAKLYIKRSKKNKKEIISKTPFLASFLTIIVIEFGDKSQIASGLLAAKYASPLLIFIGFSLALALVIGLTVFVGSKQK
;
A
#
# COMPACT_ATOMS: atom_id res chain seq x y z
N LEU A 1 2.50 -11.51 5.23
CA LEU A 1 3.22 -10.94 4.07
C LEU A 1 3.05 -9.43 4.01
N ALA A 2 1.83 -8.90 3.87
CA ALA A 2 1.58 -7.46 3.85
C ALA A 2 2.23 -6.70 5.03
N LEU A 3 2.00 -7.15 6.27
CA LEU A 3 2.56 -6.50 7.46
C LEU A 3 4.09 -6.36 7.42
N ILE A 4 4.81 -7.42 7.07
CA ILE A 4 6.28 -7.44 7.04
C ILE A 4 6.80 -6.59 5.87
N SER A 5 6.10 -6.62 4.74
CA SER A 5 6.45 -5.84 3.55
C SER A 5 6.31 -4.33 3.77
N GLU A 6 5.40 -3.91 4.64
CA GLU A 6 5.07 -2.50 4.82
C GLU A 6 5.94 -1.80 5.89
N ILE A 7 6.62 -2.56 6.75
CA ILE A 7 7.49 -2.00 7.80
C ILE A 7 8.71 -1.33 7.18
N GLY A 8 8.86 -0.02 7.44
CA GLY A 8 9.96 0.80 6.96
C GLY A 8 9.83 1.28 5.52
N ASP A 9 8.70 1.08 4.85
CA ASP A 9 8.50 1.60 3.50
C ASP A 9 8.28 3.14 3.49
N LYS A 10 8.44 3.73 2.30
CA LYS A 10 8.12 5.10 1.92
C LYS A 10 6.79 5.56 2.49
N THR A 11 5.74 4.74 2.47
CA THR A 11 4.45 5.14 3.04
C THR A 11 4.50 5.33 4.54
N GLN A 12 5.19 4.46 5.29
CA GLN A 12 5.38 4.69 6.72
C GLN A 12 6.18 5.97 7.01
N LEU A 13 7.23 6.26 6.23
CA LEU A 13 8.00 7.50 6.40
C LEU A 13 7.15 8.75 6.15
N VAL A 14 6.25 8.70 5.18
CA VAL A 14 5.33 9.80 4.87
C VAL A 14 4.27 9.95 5.96
N ILE A 15 3.66 8.86 6.41
CA ILE A 15 2.69 8.87 7.51
C ILE A 15 3.34 9.42 8.78
N LEU A 16 4.58 9.01 9.07
CA LEU A 16 5.37 9.52 10.19
C LEU A 16 5.61 11.04 10.06
N GLY A 17 6.05 11.50 8.88
CA GLY A 17 6.25 12.93 8.61
C GLY A 17 4.97 13.76 8.77
N LEU A 18 3.84 13.26 8.25
CA LEU A 18 2.54 13.89 8.43
C LEU A 18 2.12 13.91 9.91
N ALA A 19 2.37 12.82 10.65
CA ALA A 19 2.05 12.72 12.08
C ALA A 19 2.83 13.76 12.91
N LEU A 20 4.12 13.93 12.62
CA LEU A 20 4.98 14.93 13.26
C LEU A 20 4.55 16.36 12.91
N LYS A 21 4.21 16.62 11.64
CA LYS A 21 3.85 17.94 11.12
C LYS A 21 2.50 18.45 11.61
N TYR A 22 1.45 17.65 11.43
CA TYR A 22 0.08 18.09 11.71
C TYR A 22 -0.37 17.77 13.14
N ARG A 23 0.35 16.91 13.87
CA ARG A 23 0.04 16.52 15.26
C ARG A 23 -1.39 16.02 15.46
N ALA A 24 -1.99 15.46 14.41
CA ALA A 24 -3.40 15.07 14.37
C ALA A 24 -3.55 13.56 14.13
N ARG A 25 -3.09 12.75 15.11
CA ARG A 25 -2.94 11.30 14.99
C ARG A 25 -4.15 10.59 14.38
N PHE A 26 -5.36 10.83 14.89
CA PHE A 26 -6.56 10.14 14.42
C PHE A 26 -6.94 10.55 12.99
N LYS A 27 -6.80 11.84 12.65
CA LYS A 27 -7.11 12.33 11.30
C LYS A 27 -6.18 11.71 10.25
N ILE A 28 -4.91 11.57 10.59
CA ILE A 28 -3.89 10.99 9.71
C ILE A 28 -4.09 9.48 9.59
N PHE A 29 -4.38 8.81 10.71
CA PHE A 29 -4.71 7.38 10.72
C PHE A 29 -5.88 7.08 9.78
N PHE A 30 -7.03 7.74 9.97
CA PHE A 30 -8.21 7.48 9.14
C PHE A 30 -8.00 7.88 7.68
N GLY A 31 -7.30 8.99 7.41
CA GLY A 31 -7.03 9.39 6.03
C GLY A 31 -6.10 8.42 5.30
N ALA A 32 -5.01 7.99 5.93
CA ALA A 32 -4.11 6.98 5.37
C ALA A 32 -4.79 5.61 5.21
N PHE A 33 -5.54 5.17 6.23
CA PHE A 33 -6.24 3.89 6.21
C PHE A 33 -7.32 3.82 5.12
N LEU A 34 -8.11 4.88 4.95
CA LEU A 34 -9.12 4.96 3.91
C LEU A 34 -8.51 5.03 2.51
N ALA A 35 -7.39 5.74 2.34
CA ALA A 35 -6.67 5.78 1.08
C ALA A 35 -6.19 4.39 0.65
N HIS A 36 -5.56 3.66 1.58
CA HIS A 36 -5.13 2.28 1.31
C HIS A 36 -6.30 1.36 1.00
N SER A 37 -7.34 1.39 1.83
CA SER A 37 -8.53 0.56 1.63
C SER A 37 -9.19 0.85 0.27
N PHE A 38 -9.18 2.10 -0.18
CA PHE A 38 -9.69 2.48 -1.48
C PHE A 38 -8.86 1.88 -2.63
N ILE A 39 -7.54 2.02 -2.60
CA ILE A 39 -6.64 1.51 -3.65
C ILE A 39 -6.65 -0.02 -3.70
N ASP A 40 -6.59 -0.67 -2.53
CA ASP A 40 -6.66 -2.13 -2.42
C ASP A 40 -8.00 -2.67 -2.89
N GLY A 41 -9.10 -1.96 -2.55
CA GLY A 41 -10.43 -2.28 -3.06
C GLY A 41 -10.47 -2.30 -4.59
N ILE A 42 -9.94 -1.25 -5.24
CA ILE A 42 -9.84 -1.20 -6.71
C ILE A 42 -9.00 -2.37 -7.24
N SER A 43 -7.84 -2.62 -6.64
CA SER A 43 -6.96 -3.69 -7.10
C SER A 43 -7.59 -5.08 -7.01
N ILE A 44 -8.24 -5.35 -5.88
CA ILE A 44 -8.94 -6.61 -5.63
C ILE A 44 -10.11 -6.77 -6.59
N LEU A 45 -10.88 -5.71 -6.85
CA LEU A 45 -11.96 -5.75 -7.85
C LEU A 45 -11.43 -6.08 -9.25
N VAL A 46 -10.35 -5.42 -9.67
CA VAL A 46 -9.69 -5.68 -10.95
C VAL A 46 -9.16 -7.12 -11.02
N GLY A 47 -8.48 -7.58 -9.97
CA GLY A 47 -7.98 -8.96 -9.88
C GLY A 47 -9.10 -10.00 -9.93
N THR A 48 -10.21 -9.73 -9.24
CA THR A 48 -11.39 -10.60 -9.22
C THR A 48 -12.02 -10.69 -10.61
N PHE A 49 -12.10 -9.58 -11.35
CA PHE A 49 -12.57 -9.58 -12.73
C PHE A 49 -11.77 -10.55 -13.62
N PHE A 50 -10.44 -10.53 -13.52
CA PHE A 50 -9.59 -11.45 -14.28
C PHE A 50 -9.66 -12.92 -13.82
N SER A 51 -10.09 -13.19 -12.58
CA SER A 51 -10.33 -14.55 -12.08
C SER A 51 -11.40 -15.29 -12.89
N PHE A 52 -12.38 -14.58 -13.44
CA PHE A 52 -13.50 -15.19 -14.17
C PHE A 52 -13.20 -15.43 -15.64
N SER A 53 -12.17 -14.78 -16.21
CA SER A 53 -11.88 -14.82 -17.65
C SER A 53 -10.72 -15.75 -18.02
N LEU A 54 -9.99 -16.31 -17.05
CA LEU A 54 -8.76 -17.07 -17.29
C LEU A 54 -8.75 -18.42 -16.55
N PRO A 55 -8.28 -19.51 -17.20
CA PRO A 55 -8.01 -20.78 -16.52
C PRO A 55 -7.03 -20.63 -15.33
N ASN A 56 -7.29 -21.33 -14.23
CA ASN A 56 -6.49 -21.28 -13.00
C ASN A 56 -4.99 -21.57 -13.21
N GLU A 57 -4.64 -22.41 -14.19
CA GLU A 57 -3.25 -22.70 -14.55
C GLU A 57 -2.53 -21.48 -15.15
N LEU A 58 -3.23 -20.73 -16.01
CA LEU A 58 -2.70 -19.51 -16.64
C LEU A 58 -2.55 -18.39 -15.60
N ILE A 59 -3.52 -18.26 -14.68
CA ILE A 59 -3.43 -17.32 -13.55
C ILE A 59 -2.23 -17.68 -12.68
N SER A 60 -2.07 -18.95 -12.30
CA SER A 60 -0.96 -19.38 -11.43
C SER A 60 0.42 -19.15 -12.07
N LYS A 61 0.56 -19.45 -13.37
CA LYS A 61 1.80 -19.16 -14.12
C LYS A 61 2.04 -17.65 -14.22
N ALA A 62 1.02 -16.86 -14.54
CA ALA A 62 1.12 -15.40 -14.63
C ALA A 62 1.54 -14.79 -13.28
N VAL A 63 0.91 -15.20 -12.18
CA VAL A 63 1.27 -14.76 -10.81
C VAL A 63 2.73 -15.07 -10.52
N GLY A 64 3.20 -16.29 -10.81
CA GLY A 64 4.58 -16.69 -10.59
C GLY A 64 5.58 -15.85 -11.40
N ILE A 65 5.32 -15.66 -12.70
CA ILE A 65 6.16 -14.84 -13.59
C ILE A 65 6.21 -13.38 -13.09
N LEU A 66 5.07 -12.84 -12.68
CA LEU A 66 4.96 -11.46 -12.22
C LEU A 66 5.72 -11.26 -10.90
N PHE A 67 5.65 -12.22 -9.96
CA PHE A 67 6.44 -12.19 -8.72
C PHE A 67 7.94 -12.23 -8.99
N ILE A 68 8.40 -13.11 -9.88
CA ILE A 68 9.81 -13.19 -10.27
C ILE A 68 10.25 -11.87 -10.91
N SER A 69 9.46 -11.34 -11.85
CA SER A 69 9.73 -10.07 -12.53
C SER A 69 9.77 -8.89 -11.55
N LEU A 70 8.85 -8.86 -10.59
CA LEU A 70 8.82 -7.85 -9.53
C LEU A 70 10.04 -7.96 -8.62
N GLY A 71 10.43 -9.17 -8.25
CA GLY A 71 11.64 -9.46 -7.48
C GLY A 71 12.89 -8.94 -8.19
N ILE A 72 13.05 -9.24 -9.48
CA ILE A 72 14.16 -8.75 -10.32
C ILE A 72 14.12 -7.22 -10.44
N TYR A 73 12.96 -6.62 -10.71
CA TYR A 73 12.81 -5.17 -10.81
C TYR A 73 13.19 -4.46 -9.49
N VAL A 74 12.77 -5.00 -8.34
CA VAL A 74 13.17 -4.50 -7.02
C VAL A 74 14.67 -4.61 -6.85
N LEU A 75 15.27 -5.75 -7.17
CA LEU A 75 16.70 -6.00 -7.04
C LEU A 75 17.53 -5.05 -7.92
N ALA A 76 17.12 -4.86 -9.18
CA ALA A 76 17.73 -3.92 -10.11
C ALA A 76 17.61 -2.47 -9.62
N LYS A 77 16.44 -2.09 -9.09
CA LYS A 77 16.20 -0.77 -8.50
C LYS A 77 17.05 -0.52 -7.25
N LEU A 78 17.32 -1.56 -6.45
CA LEU A 78 18.21 -1.49 -5.29
C LEU A 78 19.67 -1.31 -5.73
N TYR A 79 20.08 -1.97 -6.81
CA TYR A 79 21.42 -1.83 -7.38
C TYR A 79 21.68 -0.43 -7.97
N ILE A 80 20.65 0.22 -8.51
CA ILE A 80 20.77 1.50 -9.24
C ILE A 80 20.67 2.74 -8.34
N LYS A 81 20.27 2.65 -7.05
CA LYS A 81 19.80 3.84 -6.34
C LYS A 81 20.90 4.67 -5.66
N ARG A 82 21.30 5.77 -6.31
CA ARG A 82 21.85 7.01 -5.73
C ARG A 82 20.74 8.07 -5.55
N SER A 83 20.66 8.61 -4.33
CA SER A 83 20.04 9.84 -3.79
C SER A 83 18.70 10.44 -4.31
N LYS A 84 17.86 10.77 -3.31
CA LYS A 84 16.77 11.76 -3.17
C LYS A 84 15.95 12.17 -4.40
N LYS A 85 14.70 11.69 -4.43
CA LYS A 85 13.60 12.36 -5.15
C LYS A 85 12.75 13.09 -4.11
N ASN A 86 12.75 14.41 -4.12
CA ASN A 86 11.72 15.22 -3.47
C ASN A 86 10.39 14.93 -4.19
N LYS A 87 9.66 13.89 -3.75
CA LYS A 87 8.24 13.76 -4.12
C LYS A 87 7.55 14.99 -3.52
N LYS A 88 6.92 15.83 -4.34
CA LYS A 88 6.13 16.97 -3.86
C LYS A 88 5.04 16.42 -2.94
N GLU A 89 5.12 16.70 -1.64
CA GLU A 89 4.01 16.47 -0.73
C GLU A 89 2.81 17.24 -1.25
N ILE A 90 1.67 16.58 -1.46
CA ILE A 90 0.41 17.27 -1.73
C ILE A 90 -0.11 17.76 -0.38
N ILE A 91 0.36 18.94 0.03
CA ILE A 91 0.04 19.55 1.31
C ILE A 91 -1.36 20.18 1.19
N SER A 92 -2.39 19.43 1.59
CA SER A 92 -3.73 20.01 1.77
C SER A 92 -3.84 20.71 3.14
N LYS A 93 -4.80 21.63 3.30
CA LYS A 93 -5.01 22.36 4.56
C LYS A 93 -5.49 21.47 5.70
N THR A 94 -6.10 20.32 5.43
CA THR A 94 -6.64 19.43 6.47
C THR A 94 -5.79 18.17 6.63
N PRO A 95 -5.44 17.76 7.87
CA PRO A 95 -4.56 16.61 8.10
C PRO A 95 -5.09 15.30 7.49
N PHE A 96 -6.42 15.11 7.55
CA PHE A 96 -7.09 13.96 6.97
C PHE A 96 -6.88 13.91 5.45
N LEU A 97 -7.27 14.99 4.74
CA LEU A 97 -7.19 15.03 3.28
C LEU A 97 -5.73 15.01 2.80
N ALA A 98 -4.81 15.60 3.58
CA ALA A 98 -3.37 15.54 3.29
C ALA A 98 -2.88 14.10 3.31
N SER A 99 -3.20 13.33 4.36
CA SER A 99 -2.85 11.90 4.41
C SER A 99 -3.57 11.10 3.32
N PHE A 100 -4.87 11.31 3.10
CA PHE A 100 -5.62 10.56 2.10
C PHE A 100 -5.07 10.74 0.68
N LEU A 101 -4.94 11.98 0.21
CA LEU A 101 -4.47 12.27 -1.15
C LEU A 101 -2.99 11.91 -1.35
N THR A 102 -2.16 12.17 -0.34
CA THR A 102 -0.72 11.87 -0.45
C THR A 102 -0.50 10.38 -0.54
N ILE A 103 -1.21 9.58 0.26
CA ILE A 103 -1.09 8.12 0.22
C ILE A 103 -1.58 7.57 -1.10
N ILE A 104 -2.72 8.04 -1.62
CA ILE A 104 -3.19 7.64 -2.96
C ILE A 104 -2.10 7.85 -4.01
N VAL A 105 -1.52 9.04 -4.07
CA VAL A 105 -0.50 9.36 -5.10
C VAL A 105 0.79 8.57 -4.91
N ILE A 106 1.13 8.20 -3.68
CA ILE A 106 2.36 7.47 -3.38
C ILE A 106 2.24 5.98 -3.64
N GLU A 107 1.09 5.40 -3.32
CA GLU A 107 0.81 3.97 -3.37
C GLU A 107 0.15 3.51 -4.67
N PHE A 108 -0.32 4.45 -5.52
CA PHE A 108 -0.89 4.08 -6.81
C PHE A 108 0.14 3.37 -7.68
N GLY A 109 -0.18 2.13 -8.04
CA GLY A 109 0.65 1.23 -8.83
C GLY A 109 1.83 0.61 -8.07
N ASP A 110 1.85 0.67 -6.73
CA ASP A 110 2.92 0.02 -5.96
C ASP A 110 2.71 -1.50 -5.84
N LYS A 111 3.70 -2.17 -5.26
CA LYS A 111 3.83 -3.63 -5.18
C LYS A 111 2.67 -4.25 -4.43
N SER A 112 2.25 -3.60 -3.34
CA SER A 112 1.15 -4.06 -2.49
C SER A 112 -0.17 -4.09 -3.28
N GLN A 113 -0.40 -3.11 -4.17
CA GLN A 113 -1.56 -3.09 -5.05
C GLN A 113 -1.53 -4.27 -6.03
N ILE A 114 -0.41 -4.49 -6.72
CA ILE A 114 -0.27 -5.62 -7.65
C ILE A 114 -0.47 -6.96 -6.90
N ALA A 115 0.09 -7.10 -5.70
CA ALA A 115 -0.04 -8.30 -4.90
C ALA A 115 -1.49 -8.57 -4.45
N SER A 116 -2.22 -7.56 -3.97
CA SER A 116 -3.61 -7.71 -3.53
C SER A 116 -4.54 -8.13 -4.67
N GLY A 117 -4.37 -7.54 -5.86
CA GLY A 117 -5.10 -7.91 -7.07
C GLY A 117 -4.78 -9.33 -7.54
N LEU A 118 -3.50 -9.73 -7.57
CA LEU A 118 -3.11 -11.09 -7.96
C LEU A 118 -3.62 -12.16 -7.00
N LEU A 119 -3.59 -11.88 -5.70
CA LEU A 119 -4.17 -12.78 -4.70
C LEU A 119 -5.67 -12.94 -4.92
N ALA A 120 -6.38 -11.84 -5.24
CA ALA A 120 -7.80 -11.87 -5.55
C ALA A 120 -8.09 -12.71 -6.80
N ALA A 121 -7.26 -12.55 -7.84
CA ALA A 121 -7.35 -13.35 -9.06
C ALA A 121 -7.11 -14.85 -8.82
N LYS A 122 -6.24 -15.20 -7.88
CA LYS A 122 -5.85 -16.60 -7.62
C LYS A 122 -6.80 -17.35 -6.70
N TYR A 123 -7.24 -16.73 -5.62
CA TYR A 123 -7.95 -17.44 -4.53
C TYR A 123 -9.47 -17.29 -4.59
N ALA A 124 -10.02 -16.52 -5.54
CA ALA A 124 -11.46 -16.31 -5.74
C ALA A 124 -12.23 -15.89 -4.45
N SER A 125 -11.52 -15.37 -3.45
CA SER A 125 -12.05 -14.98 -2.14
C SER A 125 -11.75 -13.50 -1.83
N PRO A 126 -12.30 -12.55 -2.62
CA PRO A 126 -11.90 -11.14 -2.58
C PRO A 126 -12.13 -10.47 -1.22
N LEU A 127 -13.23 -10.81 -0.54
CA LEU A 127 -13.55 -10.23 0.78
C LEU A 127 -12.52 -10.59 1.85
N LEU A 128 -12.07 -11.86 1.89
CA LEU A 128 -11.07 -12.31 2.87
C LEU A 128 -9.71 -11.64 2.63
N ILE A 129 -9.35 -11.46 1.36
CA ILE A 129 -8.10 -10.79 0.98
C ILE A 129 -8.15 -9.31 1.36
N PHE A 130 -9.27 -8.65 1.06
CA PHE A 130 -9.50 -7.26 1.45
C PHE A 130 -9.39 -7.08 2.96
N ILE A 131 -10.12 -7.87 3.75
CA ILE A 131 -10.07 -7.81 5.22
C ILE A 131 -8.65 -8.07 5.74
N GLY A 132 -7.94 -9.05 5.18
CA GLY A 132 -6.57 -9.37 5.57
C GLY A 132 -5.59 -8.22 5.30
N PHE A 133 -5.68 -7.58 4.13
CA PHE A 133 -4.87 -6.41 3.79
C PHE A 133 -5.23 -5.20 4.66
N SER A 134 -6.52 -4.89 4.81
CA SER A 134 -6.99 -3.79 5.63
C SER A 134 -6.55 -3.92 7.09
N LEU A 135 -6.67 -5.11 7.70
CA LEU A 135 -6.22 -5.34 9.08
C LEU A 135 -4.71 -5.17 9.23
N ALA A 136 -3.92 -5.71 8.30
CA ALA A 136 -2.47 -5.55 8.31
C ALA A 136 -2.07 -4.07 8.21
N LEU A 137 -2.68 -3.32 7.30
CA LEU A 137 -2.40 -1.91 7.09
C LEU A 137 -2.88 -1.06 8.26
N ALA A 138 -4.05 -1.35 8.85
CA ALA A 138 -4.52 -0.67 10.04
C ALA A 138 -3.52 -0.79 11.20
N LEU A 139 -2.96 -1.98 11.43
CA LEU A 139 -1.95 -2.19 12.47
C LEU A 139 -0.68 -1.39 12.19
N VAL A 140 -0.17 -1.48 10.97
CA VAL A 140 1.04 -0.76 10.53
C VAL A 140 0.85 0.75 10.67
N ILE A 141 -0.20 1.31 10.08
CA ILE A 141 -0.50 2.75 10.12
C ILE A 141 -0.69 3.20 11.56
N GLY A 142 -1.41 2.41 12.37
CA GLY A 142 -1.61 2.67 13.80
C GLY A 142 -0.30 2.79 14.56
N LEU A 143 0.62 1.84 14.37
CA LEU A 143 1.95 1.86 14.99
C LEU A 143 2.75 3.09 14.55
N THR A 144 2.79 3.38 13.25
CA THR A 144 3.54 4.52 12.69
C THR A 144 3.02 5.85 13.25
N VAL A 145 1.71 6.04 13.24
CA VAL A 145 1.07 7.26 13.78
C VAL A 145 1.31 7.40 15.27
N PHE A 146 1.22 6.29 16.03
CA PHE A 146 1.47 6.29 17.47
C PHE A 146 2.91 6.70 17.80
N VAL A 147 3.90 6.13 17.11
CA VAL A 147 5.31 6.48 17.25
C VAL A 147 5.54 7.97 16.92
N GLY A 148 4.99 8.45 15.81
CA GLY A 148 5.10 9.86 15.42
C GLY A 148 4.47 10.82 16.41
N SER A 149 3.43 10.40 17.14
CA SER A 149 2.77 11.24 18.15
C SER A 149 3.50 11.32 19.50
N LYS A 150 4.47 10.42 19.77
CA LYS A 150 5.18 10.33 21.05
C LYS A 150 6.44 11.21 21.15
N GLN A 151 6.96 11.71 20.04
CA GLN A 151 8.09 12.66 20.05
C GLN A 151 7.56 14.05 20.45
N LYS A 152 7.39 14.21 21.78
CA LYS A 152 7.26 15.50 22.47
C LYS A 152 8.64 16.08 22.74
#